data_AF-A0A5C1EAM4-F1
#
_entry.id   AF-A0A5C1EAM4-F1
#
_cell.length_a   1.000
_cell.length_b   1.000
_cell.length_c   1.000
_cell.angle_alpha   90.00
_cell.angle_beta   90.00
_cell.angle_gamma   90.00
#
_symmetry.space_group_name_H-M   'P 1'
#
loop_
_entity.id
_entity.type
_entity.pdbx_description
1 polymer ?
#
loop_
_entity_poly.entity_id
_entity_poly.type
_entity_poly.pdbx_seq_one_letter_code
_entity_poly.pdbx_strand_id
1 'polypeptide(L)' 'MTWFGVAYELHRDWRNDIEGLAALFSNHIPDYRNRITSYSTLKGRK' A
#
# COMPACT_ATOMS: atom_id res chain seq x y z
N MET A 1 -9.11 12.79 -13.20
CA MET A 1 -7.89 12.22 -12.61
C MET A 1 -8.11 12.04 -11.12
N THR A 2 -8.03 10.81 -10.60
CA THR A 2 -8.07 10.57 -9.14
C THR A 2 -6.64 10.62 -8.59
N TRP A 3 -6.47 11.01 -7.32
CA TRP A 3 -5.15 11.03 -6.68
C TRP A 3 -4.44 9.66 -6.75
N PHE A 4 -5.22 8.58 -6.67
CA PHE A 4 -4.76 7.21 -6.78
C PHE A 4 -4.18 6.91 -8.17
N GLY A 5 -4.86 7.33 -9.24
CA GLY A 5 -4.36 7.17 -10.61
C GLY A 5 -3.06 7.96 -10.85
N VAL A 6 -3.00 9.20 -10.34
CA VAL A 6 -1.80 10.04 -10.43
C VAL A 6 -0.61 9.39 -9.69
N ALA A 7 -0.83 8.80 -8.52
CA ALA A 7 0.21 8.11 -7.77
C ALA A 7 0.79 6.92 -8.56
N TYR A 8 -0.05 6.12 -9.23
CA TYR A 8 0.41 5.00 -10.06
C TYR A 8 1.10 5.44 -11.35
N GLU A 9 0.64 6.51 -11.99
CA GLU A 9 1.27 7.09 -13.17
C GLU A 9 2.65 7.66 -12.86
N LEU A 10 2.88 8.18 -11.65
CA LEU A 10 4.20 8.63 -11.21
C LEU A 10 5.09 7.47 -10.77
N HIS A 11 4.55 6.54 -9.98
CA HIS A 11 5.31 5.47 -9.34
C HIS A 11 5.75 4.39 -10.34
N ARG A 12 4.95 4.14 -11.39
CA ARG A 12 5.20 3.23 -12.54
C ARG A 12 5.45 1.76 -12.21
N ASP A 13 6.43 1.46 -11.37
CA ASP A 13 6.74 0.13 -10.84
C ASP A 13 6.72 0.15 -9.32
N TRP A 14 5.83 -0.65 -8.75
CA TRP A 14 5.66 -0.82 -7.31
C TRP A 14 6.91 -1.40 -6.62
N ARG A 15 7.78 -2.09 -7.36
CA ARG A 15 9.04 -2.64 -6.82
C ARG A 15 10.05 -1.58 -6.46
N ASN A 16 9.92 -0.37 -7.00
CA ASN A 16 10.85 0.72 -6.74
C ASN A 16 10.78 1.21 -5.30
N ASP A 17 9.59 1.24 -4.70
CA ASP A 17 9.39 1.60 -3.29
C ASP A 17 8.08 1.02 -2.74
N ILE A 18 8.15 -0.23 -2.28
CA ILE A 18 7.01 -0.99 -1.76
C ILE A 18 6.51 -0.40 -0.44
N GLU A 19 7.42 -0.02 0.45
CA GLU A 19 7.10 0.47 1.80
C GLU A 19 6.50 1.87 1.74
N GLY A 20 7.03 2.77 0.91
CA GLY A 20 6.48 4.11 0.72
C GLY A 20 5.10 4.09 0.07
N LEU A 21 4.88 3.20 -0.91
CA LEU A 21 3.56 3.02 -1.53
C LEU A 21 2.55 2.42 -0.54
N ALA A 22 2.97 1.44 0.28
CA ALA A 22 2.14 0.86 1.32
C ALA A 22 1.75 1.89 2.40
N ALA A 23 2.69 2.76 2.80
CA ALA A 23 2.42 3.85 3.74
C ALA A 23 1.41 4.86 3.18
N LEU A 24 1.57 5.26 1.91
CA LEU A 24 0.64 6.16 1.21
C LEU A 24 -0.78 5.59 1.20
N PHE A 25 -0.93 4.31 0.83
CA PHE A 25 -2.24 3.65 0.81
C PHE A 25 -2.82 3.43 2.20
N SER A 26 -1.99 3.09 3.19
CA SER A 26 -2.44 2.93 4.59
C SER A 26 -2.99 4.24 5.17
N ASN A 27 -2.43 5.39 4.77
CA ASN A 27 -2.87 6.70 5.27
C ASN A 27 -4.17 7.19 4.60
N HIS A 28 -4.39 6.84 3.33
CA HIS A 28 -5.51 7.36 2.55
C HIS A 28 -6.63 6.33 2.29
N ILE A 29 -6.40 5.04 2.55
CA ILE A 29 -7.35 3.94 2.36
C ILE A 29 -7.39 3.06 3.62
N PRO A 30 -8.35 3.28 4.53
CA PRO A 30 -8.47 2.52 5.78
C PRO A 30 -8.57 1.00 5.58
N ASP A 31 -9.28 0.56 4.54
CA ASP A 31 -9.40 -0.87 4.22
C ASP A 31 -8.07 -1.50 3.81
N TYR A 32 -7.19 -0.72 3.17
CA TYR A 32 -5.86 -1.19 2.77
C TYR A 32 -4.98 -1.42 4.01
N ARG A 33 -5.07 -0.53 5.00
CA ARG A 33 -4.42 -0.68 6.31
C ARG A 33 -4.89 -1.94 7.04
N ASN A 34 -6.20 -2.19 7.06
CA ASN A 34 -6.77 -3.40 7.68
C ASN A 34 -6.21 -4.67 7.02
N ARG A 35 -6.08 -4.67 5.69
CA ARG A 35 -5.55 -5.80 4.93
C ARG A 35 -4.06 -6.05 5.21
N ILE A 36 -3.23 -5.01 5.22
CA ILE A 36 -1.80 -5.13 5.56
C ILE A 36 -1.63 -5.69 6.97
N THR A 37 -2.40 -5.19 7.93
CA THR A 37 -2.34 -5.64 9.33
C THR A 37 -2.69 -7.12 9.46
N SER A 38 -3.76 -7.55 8.79
CA SER A 38 -4.19 -8.95 8.77
C SER A 38 -3.14 -9.86 8.13
N TYR A 39 -2.59 -9.45 6.97
CA TYR A 39 -1.53 -10.19 6.29
C TYR A 39 -0.26 -10.31 7.14
N SER A 40 0.19 -9.22 7.77
CA SER A 40 1.39 -9.18 8.60
C SER A 40 1.25 -10.08 9.83
N THR A 41 0.07 -10.06 10.46
CA THR A 41 -0.26 -10.94 11.59
C THR A 41 -0.17 -12.41 11.20
N LEU A 42 -0.70 -12.79 10.03
CA LEU A 42 -0.64 -14.16 9.54
C LEU A 42 0.78 -14.58 9.14
N LYS A 43 1.55 -13.68 8.53
CA LYS A 43 2.93 -13.93 8.12
C LYS A 43 3.85 -14.15 9.32
N GLY A 44 3.68 -13.38 10.40
CA GLY A 44 4.47 -13.54 11.63
C GLY A 44 4.12 -14.77 12.47
N ARG A 45 3.06 -15.50 12.10
CA ARG A 45 2.60 -16.73 12.77
C ARG A 45 3.11 -18.02 12.09
N LYS A 46 3.85 -17.91 10.99
CA LYS A 46 4.62 -19.01 10.41
C LYS A 46 5.98 -19.15 11.09
#